data_AF-A0AAD2BU81-F1
#
_entry.id   AF-A0AAD2BU81-F1
#
_cell.length_a   1.000
_cell.length_b   1.000
_cell.length_c   1.000
_cell.angle_alpha   90.00
_cell.angle_beta   90.00
_cell.angle_gamma   90.00
#
_symmetry.space_group_name_H-M   'P 1'
#
loop_
_entity.id
_entity.type
_entity.pdbx_description
1 polymer ?
#
loop_
_entity_poly.entity_id
_entity_poly.type
_entity_poly.pdbx_seq_one_letter_code
_entity_poly.pdbx_strand_id
1 'polypeptide(L)'
;MALIKCRECGKDVSTEAAACPNCGAPPLRSTATVAAGKPKKKQSILGVLFLAIIGAVAIAQCSSNNEKKGETKPVAQECAKDNLQCRGDKAVVAASVYCKDPIERLAKHSVRWTDGTFEMKFSRFRWADKAAGTLTMIGDKAEFQNGFGAFTPVTYECDLAADDKTVLDVRAREGRLPG
;
A
#
# COMPACT_ATOMS: atom_id res chain seq x y z
N MET A 1 6.36 -37.88 -14.09
CA MET A 1 5.24 -36.92 -13.98
C MET A 1 4.07 -37.64 -13.35
N ALA A 2 3.62 -37.22 -12.17
CA ALA A 2 2.43 -37.80 -11.54
C ALA A 2 1.19 -37.14 -12.15
N LEU A 3 0.23 -37.95 -12.58
CA LEU A 3 -1.07 -37.49 -13.08
C LEU A 3 -2.12 -37.68 -11.98
N ILE A 4 -2.93 -36.66 -11.76
CA ILE A 4 -4.08 -36.69 -10.85
C ILE A 4 -5.37 -36.50 -11.64
N LYS A 5 -6.47 -37.09 -11.17
CA LYS A 5 -7.80 -36.87 -11.73
C LYS A 5 -8.31 -35.48 -11.33
N CYS A 6 -8.74 -34.69 -12.29
CA CYS A 6 -9.45 -33.44 -12.03
C CYS A 6 -10.78 -33.72 -11.32
N ARG A 7 -11.10 -32.98 -10.25
CA ARG A 7 -12.35 -33.17 -9.51
C ARG A 7 -13.59 -32.69 -10.26
N GLU A 8 -13.41 -31.73 -11.16
CA GLU A 8 -14.51 -31.15 -11.93
C GLU A 8 -14.84 -31.99 -13.17
N CYS A 9 -13.83 -32.31 -13.99
CA CYS A 9 -14.06 -32.99 -15.28
C CYS A 9 -13.60 -34.45 -15.34
N GLY A 10 -12.96 -34.98 -14.29
CA GLY A 10 -12.54 -36.39 -14.22
C GLY A 10 -11.40 -36.79 -15.15
N LYS A 11 -10.82 -35.85 -15.93
CA LYS A 11 -9.67 -36.11 -16.81
C LYS A 11 -8.36 -36.06 -16.04
N ASP A 12 -7.34 -36.72 -16.57
CA ASP A 12 -5.99 -36.71 -16.00
C ASP A 12 -5.29 -35.36 -16.22
N VAL A 13 -4.67 -34.85 -15.16
CA VAL A 13 -3.99 -33.54 -15.12
C VAL A 13 -2.65 -33.70 -14.40
N SER A 14 -1.61 -33.02 -14.90
CA SER A 14 -0.30 -32.98 -14.22
C SER A 14 -0.41 -32.31 -12.85
N THR A 15 0.27 -32.87 -11.83
CA THR A 15 0.36 -32.26 -10.49
C THR A 15 1.05 -30.89 -10.47
N GLU A 16 1.73 -30.52 -11.55
CA GLU A 16 2.43 -29.25 -11.72
C GLU A 16 1.59 -28.19 -12.47
N ALA A 17 0.42 -28.57 -13.00
CA ALA A 17 -0.41 -27.67 -13.79
C ALA A 17 -1.08 -26.59 -12.91
N ALA A 18 -0.93 -25.33 -13.31
CA ALA A 18 -1.53 -24.18 -12.62
C ALA A 18 -3.08 -24.13 -12.71
N ALA A 19 -3.68 -24.87 -13.65
CA ALA A 19 -5.11 -25.14 -13.79
C ALA A 19 -5.33 -26.35 -14.70
N CYS A 20 -6.52 -26.98 -14.63
CA CYS A 20 -6.89 -28.06 -15.55
C CYS A 20 -7.03 -27.52 -16.99
N PRO A 21 -6.27 -28.02 -17.98
CA PRO A 21 -6.37 -27.55 -19.36
C PRO A 21 -7.69 -27.94 -20.05
N ASN A 22 -8.45 -28.89 -19.50
CA ASN A 22 -9.70 -29.34 -20.08
C ASN A 22 -10.94 -28.57 -19.61
N CYS A 23 -10.93 -28.02 -18.39
CA CYS A 23 -12.10 -27.34 -17.82
C CYS A 23 -11.77 -26.05 -17.06
N GLY A 24 -10.49 -25.68 -16.90
CA GLY A 24 -10.06 -24.46 -16.21
C GLY A 24 -10.06 -24.55 -14.68
N ALA A 25 -10.45 -25.69 -14.09
CA ALA A 25 -10.49 -25.84 -12.63
C ALA A 25 -9.11 -25.62 -11.99
N PRO A 26 -9.00 -24.87 -10.88
CA PRO A 26 -7.73 -24.64 -10.20
C PRO A 26 -7.18 -25.94 -9.59
N PRO A 27 -5.85 -26.06 -9.40
CA PRO A 27 -5.23 -27.24 -8.82
C PRO A 27 -5.69 -27.41 -7.37
N LEU A 28 -5.83 -28.67 -6.96
CA LEU A 28 -6.13 -29.01 -5.57
C LEU A 28 -4.97 -28.54 -4.69
N ARG A 29 -5.22 -27.52 -3.87
CA ARG A 29 -4.27 -27.08 -2.84
C ARG A 29 -4.11 -28.20 -1.82
N SER A 30 -3.06 -28.99 -1.97
CA SER A 30 -2.59 -29.89 -0.92
C SER A 30 -2.16 -29.05 0.27
N THR A 31 -2.90 -29.16 1.38
CA THR A 31 -2.52 -28.63 2.69
C THR A 31 -1.23 -29.32 3.16
N ALA A 32 -0.08 -28.77 2.76
CA ALA A 32 1.20 -29.06 3.37
C ALA A 32 1.32 -28.20 4.63
N THR A 33 0.75 -28.69 5.72
CA THR A 33 1.09 -28.26 7.07
C THR A 33 2.58 -28.51 7.26
N VAL A 34 3.35 -27.43 7.38
CA VAL A 34 4.78 -27.49 7.62
C VAL A 34 4.99 -28.09 9.00
N ALA A 35 5.41 -29.35 9.04
CA ALA A 35 5.95 -30.00 10.23
C ALA A 35 7.28 -29.36 10.59
N ALA A 36 7.25 -28.29 11.40
CA ALA A 36 8.42 -27.75 12.05
C ALA A 36 8.75 -28.58 13.29
N GLY A 37 9.50 -29.67 13.10
CA GLY A 37 10.18 -30.35 14.18
C GLY A 37 11.23 -29.41 14.81
N LYS A 38 11.02 -29.02 16.07
CA LYS A 38 12.05 -28.34 16.88
C LYS A 38 12.80 -29.38 17.72
N PRO A 39 14.15 -29.39 17.69
CA PRO A 39 14.94 -30.23 18.60
C PRO A 39 14.92 -29.65 20.04
N LYS A 40 14.87 -30.55 21.01
CA LYS A 40 14.94 -30.28 22.46
C LYS A 40 16.28 -29.60 22.80
N LYS A 41 16.24 -28.40 23.40
CA LYS A 41 17.44 -27.73 23.94
C LYS A 41 17.40 -27.77 25.47
N LYS A 42 18.38 -28.46 26.06
CA LYS A 42 18.66 -28.61 27.49
C LYS A 42 18.66 -27.26 28.21
N GLN A 43 18.02 -27.22 29.37
CA GLN A 43 18.09 -26.14 30.35
C GLN A 43 19.52 -26.02 30.88
N SER A 44 20.12 -24.83 30.76
CA SER A 44 21.37 -24.48 31.43
C SER A 44 21.11 -23.25 32.31
N ILE A 45 21.17 -23.47 33.62
CA ILE A 45 20.83 -22.56 34.71
C ILE A 45 22.02 -21.61 34.98
N LEU A 46 22.44 -20.86 33.96
CA LEU A 46 23.56 -19.91 34.09
C LEU A 46 23.25 -18.49 33.57
N GLY A 47 22.05 -18.27 33.00
CA GLY A 47 21.64 -16.99 32.42
C GLY A 47 20.96 -16.00 33.39
N VAL A 48 20.55 -16.44 34.58
CA VAL A 48 19.78 -15.61 35.52
C VAL A 48 20.67 -14.57 36.23
N LEU A 49 21.96 -14.87 36.45
CA LEU A 49 22.90 -13.94 37.07
C LEU A 49 23.39 -12.84 36.10
N PHE A 50 23.47 -13.13 34.79
CA PHE A 50 23.85 -12.12 33.78
C PHE A 50 22.75 -11.10 33.51
N LEU A 51 21.47 -11.51 33.57
CA LEU A 51 20.32 -10.59 33.43
C LEU A 51 20.18 -9.62 34.62
N ALA A 52 20.55 -10.06 35.83
CA ALA A 52 20.51 -9.20 37.02
C ALA A 52 21.59 -8.10 37.00
N ILE A 53 22.78 -8.39 36.46
CA ILE A 53 23.88 -7.42 36.35
C ILE A 53 23.62 -6.39 35.25
N ILE A 54 23.06 -6.80 34.10
CA ILE A 54 22.65 -5.86 33.03
C ILE A 54 21.50 -4.96 33.50
N GLY A 55 20.57 -5.50 34.30
CA GLY A 55 19.49 -4.72 34.91
C GLY A 55 19.99 -3.60 35.84
N ALA A 56 21.06 -3.84 36.61
CA ALA A 56 21.62 -2.83 37.52
C ALA A 56 22.41 -1.73 36.78
N VAL A 57 23.09 -2.06 35.67
CA VAL A 57 23.85 -1.07 34.87
C VAL A 57 22.92 -0.18 34.03
N ALA A 58 21.78 -0.70 33.56
CA ALA A 58 20.80 0.09 32.81
C ALA A 58 20.08 1.17 33.65
N ILE A 59 19.98 0.98 34.97
CA ILE A 59 19.34 1.96 35.87
C ILE A 59 20.27 3.16 36.15
N ALA A 60 21.60 3.00 36.01
CA ALA A 60 22.56 4.07 36.31
C ALA A 60 22.88 4.99 35.11
N GLN A 61 22.49 4.64 33.88
CA GLN A 61 22.76 5.45 32.67
C GLN A 61 21.52 6.12 32.05
N CYS A 62 20.37 6.11 32.73
CA CYS A 62 19.21 6.91 32.32
C CYS A 62 19.22 8.29 32.99
N SER A 63 20.30 9.05 32.79
CA SER A 63 20.31 10.51 32.97
C SER A 63 20.70 11.12 31.63
N SER A 64 19.79 11.94 31.10
CA SER A 64 19.98 12.85 29.95
C SER A 64 20.00 12.23 28.55
N ASN A 65 18.82 12.05 27.96
CA ASN A 65 18.40 12.88 26.82
C ASN A 65 16.93 12.60 26.48
N ASN A 66 16.07 13.58 26.69
CA ASN A 66 14.64 13.51 26.40
C ASN A 66 14.38 14.20 25.06
N GLU A 67 14.86 13.61 23.97
CA GLU A 67 14.30 13.92 22.65
C GLU A 67 13.15 12.96 22.39
N LYS A 68 11.97 13.35 22.88
CA LYS A 68 10.73 12.79 22.35
C LYS A 68 10.59 13.30 20.91
N LYS A 69 11.11 12.54 19.94
CA LYS A 69 10.51 12.52 18.60
C LYS A 69 9.11 11.94 18.76
N GLY A 70 8.17 12.82 19.12
CA GLY A 70 6.76 12.52 19.15
C GLY A 70 6.31 12.23 17.73
N GLU A 71 6.08 10.96 17.44
CA GLU A 71 5.18 10.57 16.37
C GLU A 71 3.76 10.96 16.82
N THR A 72 3.41 12.21 16.58
CA THR A 72 2.09 12.76 16.83
C THR A 72 1.14 12.09 15.84
N LYS A 73 0.29 11.18 16.33
CA LYS A 73 -0.94 10.79 15.64
C LYS A 73 -1.68 12.09 15.27
N PRO A 74 -2.21 12.26 14.05
CA PRO A 74 -2.82 13.51 13.66
C PRO A 74 -4.13 13.69 14.45
N VAL A 75 -4.06 14.46 15.52
CA VAL A 75 -5.20 15.24 16.00
C VAL A 75 -5.66 16.03 14.79
N ALA A 76 -6.96 16.05 14.49
CA ALA A 76 -7.53 16.76 13.36
C ALA A 76 -7.04 18.22 13.36
N GLN A 77 -5.97 18.49 12.62
CA GLN A 77 -5.31 19.78 12.63
C GLN A 77 -6.15 20.72 11.79
N GLU A 78 -6.65 21.77 12.43
CA GLU A 78 -7.38 22.83 11.75
C GLU A 78 -6.37 23.65 10.94
N CYS A 79 -6.43 23.53 9.62
CA CYS A 79 -5.52 24.23 8.72
C CYS A 79 -6.01 25.65 8.48
N ALA A 80 -5.09 26.62 8.51
CA ALA A 80 -5.36 27.95 7.98
C ALA A 80 -5.79 27.84 6.50
N LYS A 81 -6.77 28.65 6.09
CA LYS A 81 -7.41 28.54 4.77
C LYS A 81 -6.44 28.61 3.60
N ASP A 82 -5.38 29.39 3.73
CA ASP A 82 -4.40 29.69 2.70
C ASP A 82 -3.08 28.90 2.83
N ASN A 83 -2.95 28.08 3.88
CA ASN A 83 -1.79 27.22 4.07
C ASN A 83 -1.91 25.97 3.19
N LEU A 84 -1.30 26.03 2.00
CA LEU A 84 -1.30 24.94 1.03
C LEU A 84 -0.74 23.64 1.60
N GLN A 85 0.35 23.73 2.36
CA GLN A 85 1.04 22.54 2.87
C GLN A 85 0.16 21.76 3.82
N CYS A 86 -0.39 22.43 4.85
CA CYS A 86 -1.29 21.80 5.82
C CYS A 86 -2.51 21.18 5.13
N ARG A 87 -3.13 21.93 4.21
CA ARG A 87 -4.34 21.46 3.52
C ARG A 87 -4.05 20.31 2.57
N GLY A 88 -2.97 20.39 1.80
CA GLY A 88 -2.52 19.32 0.93
C GLY A 88 -2.21 18.05 1.70
N ASP A 89 -1.36 18.13 2.74
CA ASP A 89 -0.98 16.98 3.56
C ASP A 89 -2.19 16.30 4.20
N LYS A 90 -3.13 17.10 4.72
CA LYS A 90 -4.41 16.60 5.25
C LYS A 90 -5.25 15.92 4.16
N ALA A 91 -5.31 16.50 2.96
CA ALA A 91 -6.11 16.00 1.85
C ALA A 91 -5.51 14.76 1.17
N VAL A 92 -4.20 14.48 1.26
CA VAL A 92 -3.55 13.31 0.60
C VAL A 92 -4.24 11.99 0.96
N VAL A 93 -4.61 11.81 2.22
CA VAL A 93 -5.31 10.58 2.68
C VAL A 93 -6.70 10.51 2.06
N ALA A 94 -7.46 11.61 2.12
CA ALA A 94 -8.80 11.67 1.55
C ALA A 94 -8.79 11.48 0.03
N ALA A 95 -7.84 12.10 -0.67
CA ALA A 95 -7.64 11.94 -2.10
C ALA A 95 -7.40 10.47 -2.49
N SER A 96 -6.58 9.75 -1.72
CA SER A 96 -6.31 8.32 -1.96
C SER A 96 -7.57 7.45 -1.86
N VAL A 97 -8.58 7.91 -1.13
CA VAL A 97 -9.90 7.26 -1.01
C VAL A 97 -10.87 7.72 -2.10
N TYR A 98 -11.11 9.02 -2.23
CA TYR A 98 -12.19 9.55 -3.06
C TYR A 98 -11.83 9.69 -4.53
N CYS A 99 -10.56 9.91 -4.87
CA CYS A 99 -10.12 10.10 -6.25
C CYS A 99 -9.85 8.80 -6.99
N LYS A 100 -9.67 7.68 -6.27
CA LYS A 100 -9.27 6.39 -6.86
C LYS A 100 -10.23 5.95 -7.97
N ASP A 101 -11.50 5.77 -7.66
CA ASP A 101 -12.48 5.26 -8.63
C ASP A 101 -12.70 6.24 -9.80
N PRO A 102 -12.83 7.57 -9.59
CA PRO A 102 -12.85 8.53 -10.69
C PRO A 102 -11.64 8.43 -11.63
N ILE A 103 -10.42 8.28 -11.10
CA ILE A 103 -9.22 8.12 -11.92
C ILE A 103 -9.26 6.81 -12.70
N GLU A 104 -9.69 5.71 -12.07
CA GLU A 104 -9.81 4.42 -12.75
C GLU A 104 -10.76 4.48 -13.95
N ARG A 105 -11.84 5.27 -13.85
CA ARG A 105 -12.81 5.48 -14.93
C ARG A 105 -12.24 6.24 -16.14
N LEU A 106 -11.07 6.88 -16.03
CA LEU A 106 -10.39 7.48 -17.18
C LEU A 106 -9.74 6.44 -18.08
N ALA A 107 -9.47 5.24 -17.58
CA ALA A 107 -8.84 4.19 -18.35
C ALA A 107 -9.84 3.56 -19.33
N LYS A 108 -9.41 3.41 -20.59
CA LYS A 108 -10.18 2.69 -21.62
C LYS A 108 -10.21 1.18 -21.39
N HIS A 109 -9.22 0.67 -20.67
CA HIS A 109 -9.03 -0.75 -20.36
C HIS A 109 -8.68 -0.90 -18.86
N SER A 110 -7.75 -1.78 -18.51
CA SER A 110 -7.37 -2.04 -17.12
C SER A 110 -6.50 -0.94 -16.52
N VAL A 111 -6.59 -0.77 -15.20
CA VAL A 111 -5.68 0.06 -14.40
C VAL A 111 -4.86 -0.83 -13.48
N ARG A 112 -3.56 -0.52 -13.39
CA ARG A 112 -2.65 -1.11 -12.42
C ARG A 112 -2.10 0.00 -11.52
N TRP A 113 -2.43 -0.09 -10.24
CA TRP A 113 -1.80 0.73 -9.21
C TRP A 113 -0.41 0.20 -8.88
N THR A 114 0.57 1.10 -8.78
CA THR A 114 1.97 0.76 -8.49
C THR A 114 2.44 1.31 -7.15
N ASP A 115 1.55 1.89 -6.34
CA ASP A 115 1.84 2.24 -4.95
C ASP A 115 2.08 1.00 -4.08
N GLY A 116 3.05 1.10 -3.18
CA GLY A 116 3.27 0.08 -2.15
C GLY A 116 2.18 0.09 -1.08
N THR A 117 2.12 -0.97 -0.25
CA THR A 117 1.09 -1.18 0.78
C THR A 117 0.86 0.01 1.72
N PHE A 118 1.91 0.79 2.00
CA PHE A 118 1.86 1.94 2.91
C PHE A 118 2.16 3.27 2.21
N GLU A 119 2.21 3.26 0.88
CA GLU A 119 2.46 4.46 0.12
C GLU A 119 1.15 5.17 -0.22
N MET A 120 1.16 6.50 -0.10
CA MET A 120 0.05 7.31 -0.60
C MET A 120 0.06 7.32 -2.12
N LYS A 121 -1.13 7.33 -2.73
CA LYS A 121 -1.30 7.40 -4.19
C LYS A 121 -0.80 8.73 -4.75
N PHE A 122 -1.12 9.81 -4.04
CA PHE A 122 -0.72 11.17 -4.38
C PHE A 122 0.58 11.54 -3.68
N SER A 123 1.47 12.19 -4.42
CA SER A 123 2.80 12.61 -3.95
C SER A 123 3.01 14.12 -4.03
N ARG A 124 2.14 14.84 -4.75
CA ARG A 124 2.20 16.30 -4.91
C ARG A 124 0.80 16.90 -4.86
N PHE A 125 0.74 18.19 -4.54
CA PHE A 125 -0.50 18.96 -4.57
C PHE A 125 -0.23 20.43 -4.86
N ARG A 126 -1.25 21.14 -5.35
CA ARG A 126 -1.23 22.59 -5.60
C ARG A 126 -2.62 23.19 -5.48
N TRP A 127 -2.72 24.51 -5.40
CA TRP A 127 -3.99 25.20 -5.57
C TRP A 127 -4.49 25.04 -7.01
N ALA A 128 -5.72 24.55 -7.16
CA ALA A 128 -6.49 24.73 -8.39
C ALA A 128 -7.15 26.10 -8.36
N ASP A 129 -7.79 26.41 -7.23
CA ASP A 129 -8.39 27.71 -6.91
C ASP A 129 -8.20 27.99 -5.41
N LYS A 130 -7.36 28.97 -5.09
CA LYS A 130 -7.06 29.33 -3.70
C LYS A 130 -8.26 29.99 -3.00
N ALA A 131 -9.09 30.74 -3.72
CA ALA A 131 -10.23 31.45 -3.15
C ALA A 131 -11.38 30.49 -2.82
N ALA A 132 -11.68 29.56 -3.73
CA ALA A 132 -12.63 28.47 -3.48
C ALA A 132 -12.08 27.39 -2.53
N GLY A 133 -10.76 27.36 -2.35
CA GLY A 133 -10.08 26.37 -1.52
C GLY A 133 -9.96 25.01 -2.20
N THR A 134 -9.96 24.97 -3.52
CA THR A 134 -9.86 23.75 -4.33
C THR A 134 -8.41 23.32 -4.50
N LEU A 135 -8.12 22.05 -4.24
CA LEU A 135 -6.79 21.47 -4.35
C LEU A 135 -6.70 20.55 -5.56
N THR A 136 -5.65 20.68 -6.37
CA THR A 136 -5.25 19.65 -7.32
C THR A 136 -4.28 18.70 -6.63
N MET A 137 -4.68 17.44 -6.49
CA MET A 137 -3.85 16.33 -6.02
C MET A 137 -3.21 15.64 -7.22
N ILE A 138 -1.91 15.35 -7.17
CA ILE A 138 -1.15 14.81 -8.31
C ILE A 138 -0.41 13.53 -7.89
N GLY A 139 -0.50 12.50 -8.72
CA GLY A 139 0.22 11.24 -8.53
C GLY A 139 0.66 10.62 -9.85
N ASP A 140 1.60 9.67 -9.76
CA ASP A 140 2.18 8.94 -10.89
C ASP A 140 2.32 7.42 -10.61
N LYS A 141 1.65 6.94 -9.57
CA LYS A 141 1.68 5.55 -9.11
C LYS A 141 0.59 4.69 -9.76
N ALA A 142 0.33 4.92 -11.05
CA ALA A 142 -0.64 4.16 -11.81
C ALA A 142 -0.15 3.95 -13.25
N GLU A 143 -0.60 2.86 -13.85
CA GLU A 143 -0.39 2.53 -15.24
C GLU A 143 -1.72 2.15 -15.88
N PHE A 144 -1.97 2.64 -17.09
CA PHE A 144 -3.18 2.32 -17.86
C PHE A 144 -2.83 1.34 -18.97
N GLN A 145 -3.67 0.32 -19.15
CA GLN A 145 -3.51 -0.66 -20.21
C GLN A 145 -3.99 -0.09 -21.55
N ASN A 146 -3.24 -0.31 -22.62
CA ASN A 146 -3.68 -0.02 -23.98
C ASN A 146 -4.36 -1.22 -24.65
N GLY A 147 -4.82 -1.06 -25.89
CA GLY A 147 -5.55 -2.11 -26.63
C GLY A 147 -4.73 -3.36 -26.98
N PHE A 148 -3.41 -3.34 -26.77
CA PHE A 148 -2.51 -4.49 -27.00
C PHE A 148 -2.12 -5.19 -25.69
N GLY A 149 -2.71 -4.78 -24.56
CA GLY A 149 -2.45 -5.36 -23.26
C GLY A 149 -1.21 -4.82 -22.54
N ALA A 150 -0.50 -3.84 -23.13
CA ALA A 150 0.66 -3.21 -22.51
C ALA A 150 0.22 -2.12 -21.52
N PHE A 151 0.90 -2.05 -20.37
CA PHE A 151 0.67 -1.03 -19.34
C PHE A 151 1.67 0.12 -19.50
N THR A 152 1.16 1.35 -19.59
CA THR A 152 1.96 2.57 -19.72
C THR A 152 1.80 3.43 -18.45
N PRO A 153 2.89 3.97 -17.88
CA PRO A 153 2.80 4.88 -16.73
C PRO A 153 2.01 6.13 -17.06
N VAL A 154 1.20 6.58 -16.10
CA VAL A 154 0.42 7.80 -16.21
C VAL A 154 0.67 8.71 -15.02
N THR A 155 0.72 10.01 -15.30
CA THR A 155 0.53 11.06 -14.30
C THR A 155 -0.94 11.44 -14.28
N TYR A 156 -1.56 11.37 -13.12
CA TYR A 156 -2.96 11.71 -12.92
C TYR A 156 -3.11 12.85 -11.93
N GLU A 157 -4.18 13.61 -12.10
CA GLU A 157 -4.56 14.72 -11.25
C GLU A 157 -6.03 14.59 -10.85
N CYS A 158 -6.35 14.97 -9.61
CA CYS A 158 -7.70 15.00 -9.06
C CYS A 158 -7.93 16.33 -8.35
N ASP A 159 -8.94 17.08 -8.77
CA ASP A 159 -9.32 18.33 -8.12
C ASP A 159 -10.37 18.04 -7.05
N LEU A 160 -10.04 18.38 -5.80
CA LEU A 160 -10.90 18.23 -4.63
C LEU A 160 -11.42 19.59 -4.16
N ALA A 161 -12.71 19.64 -3.85
CA ALA A 161 -13.31 20.79 -3.19
C ALA A 161 -12.74 21.00 -1.77
N ALA A 162 -13.10 22.14 -1.15
CA ALA A 162 -12.58 22.51 0.17
C ALA A 162 -12.98 21.56 1.32
N ASP A 163 -13.91 20.63 1.09
CA ASP A 163 -14.31 19.59 2.04
C ASP A 163 -13.38 18.36 2.03
N ASP A 164 -12.36 18.35 1.16
CA ASP A 164 -11.39 17.27 0.91
C ASP A 164 -12.04 15.94 0.45
N LYS A 165 -13.32 15.94 0.07
CA LYS A 165 -14.11 14.74 -0.27
C LYS A 165 -14.76 14.81 -1.64
N THR A 166 -15.27 15.99 -2.01
CA THR A 166 -15.98 16.19 -3.26
C THR A 166 -14.98 16.31 -4.41
N VAL A 167 -14.99 15.32 -5.30
CA VAL A 167 -14.18 15.31 -6.52
C VAL A 167 -14.85 16.19 -7.57
N LEU A 168 -14.16 17.24 -8.00
CA LEU A 168 -14.64 18.20 -8.98
C LEU A 168 -14.24 17.81 -10.41
N ASP A 169 -13.00 17.35 -10.59
CA ASP A 169 -12.45 16.93 -11.88
C ASP A 169 -11.34 15.89 -11.71
N VAL A 170 -11.14 15.05 -12.73
CA VAL A 170 -10.00 14.13 -12.81
C VAL A 170 -9.44 14.09 -14.23
N ARG A 171 -8.11 13.99 -14.32
CA ARG A 171 -7.39 13.92 -15.60
C ARG A 171 -6.18 13.02 -15.47
N ALA A 172 -5.80 12.37 -16.57
CA ALA A 172 -4.61 11.53 -16.65
C ALA A 172 -3.91 11.72 -17.99
N ARG A 173 -2.58 11.70 -17.96
CA ARG A 173 -1.71 11.79 -19.15
C ARG A 173 -0.60 10.77 -19.03
N GLU A 174 -0.16 10.21 -20.16
CA GLU A 174 0.99 9.31 -20.19
C GLU A 174 2.25 10.02 -19.68
N GLY A 175 3.08 9.29 -18.94
CA GLY A 175 4.33 9.79 -18.37
C GLY A 175 4.43 9.61 -16.86
N ARG A 176 5.53 10.10 -16.30
CA ARG A 176 5.84 10.09 -14.86
C ARG A 176 6.10 11.50 -14.37
N LEU A 177 6.01 11.73 -13.07
CA LEU A 177 6.42 13.01 -12.52
C LEU A 177 7.94 13.19 -12.67
N PRO A 178 8.43 14.40 -13.03
CA PRO A 178 9.85 14.68 -13.01
C PRO A 178 10.34 14.60 -11.56
N GLY A 179 11.51 13.98 -11.35
CA GLY A 179 12.15 13.84 -10.05
C GLY A 179 12.45 15.17 -9.37
#